data_AF-A0A0L8LCB4-F1
#
_entry.id   AF-A0A0L8LCB4-F1
#
_cell.length_a   1.000
_cell.length_b   1.000
_cell.length_c   1.000
_cell.angle_alpha   90.00
_cell.angle_beta   90.00
_cell.angle_gamma   90.00
#
_symmetry.space_group_name_H-M   'P 1'
#
loop_
_entity.id
_entity.type
_entity.pdbx_description
1 polymer ?
#
loop_
_entity_poly.entity_id
_entity_poly.type
_entity_poly.pdbx_seq_one_letter_code
_entity_poly.pdbx_strand_id
1 'polypeptide(L)'
;MKIGQLLVATLAAVGMAATTVGGASAAVPAPTQGPLQQYNISSTYVSGLSSGGFMANQMHVAYSDVFKGAGIFSAGAYECAQNNLNTALYACMDTLLARKTPAQLEQLTRERAAAGKVDPVGNLSGDKVWLFHGTNDGTVDAPVNDDLATYYRDFGADVVYDNTSAAGHAWVSPIGPNSCSSTDSPYVNNCGGDPVKGMLTHLFGSVAPASSSALTGRLVQFDQSAYTPGGSPGAISMGNEGFAYVPQSCQSGASCKLMVTLHGCYQYFGLVGNALMDKAYLNEYADTNNMIVLYPQATTMTGNPRGCWDWWGYKSADYAQKSGPQMTAVMNMARALGAGTTGVPALPAPTGLAVTATTDNSAALSWSTVPGAASYNVYRDGTKVNSSPVTATTYTDSGLTAGTTYGYAVAAVDASGTAGARTTPVNATTAAAAMCVTASNYAHTQAGRAHQTGGYAYANGSNQNLGLWTLLATSTIKETSPGYWVKC
;
A
#
# COMPACT_ATOMS: atom_id res chain seq x y z
N MET A 1 16.63 61.16 -75.92
CA MET A 1 15.20 61.46 -75.69
C MET A 1 14.70 60.61 -74.54
N LYS A 2 14.34 61.28 -73.43
CA LYS A 2 13.55 60.85 -72.25
C LYS A 2 13.99 59.65 -71.39
N ILE A 3 14.37 60.04 -70.18
CA ILE A 3 14.45 59.35 -68.88
C ILE A 3 13.13 58.62 -68.55
N GLY A 4 13.22 57.40 -68.00
CA GLY A 4 12.13 56.65 -67.37
C GLY A 4 12.64 55.95 -66.11
N GLN A 5 12.00 56.24 -64.99
CA GLN A 5 12.43 55.96 -63.61
C GLN A 5 12.34 54.47 -63.22
N LEU A 6 13.30 54.04 -62.39
CA LEU A 6 13.30 52.77 -61.66
C LEU A 6 12.30 52.87 -60.50
N LEU A 7 11.31 51.96 -60.44
CA LEU A 7 10.48 51.72 -59.26
C LEU A 7 10.65 50.25 -58.87
N VAL A 8 11.40 50.04 -57.79
CA VAL A 8 11.56 48.74 -57.12
C VAL A 8 10.32 48.54 -56.24
N ALA A 9 9.47 47.59 -56.61
CA ALA A 9 8.36 47.15 -55.76
C ALA A 9 8.87 46.07 -54.79
N THR A 10 9.04 46.45 -53.52
CA THR A 10 9.21 45.51 -52.41
C THR A 10 7.90 44.75 -52.16
N LEU A 11 7.87 43.45 -52.45
CA LEU A 11 6.85 42.57 -51.91
C LEU A 11 7.10 42.40 -50.40
N ALA A 12 6.18 42.93 -49.59
CA ALA A 12 6.10 42.59 -48.17
C ALA A 12 5.56 41.15 -48.05
N ALA A 13 6.45 40.21 -47.75
CA ALA A 13 6.05 38.89 -47.29
C ALA A 13 5.52 39.03 -45.85
N VAL A 14 4.21 38.98 -45.68
CA VAL A 14 3.58 38.81 -44.37
C VAL A 14 3.86 37.37 -43.94
N GLY A 15 4.97 37.18 -43.22
CA GLY A 15 5.24 35.95 -42.52
C GLY A 15 4.24 35.81 -41.37
N MET A 16 3.19 35.02 -41.57
CA MET A 16 2.44 34.47 -40.46
C MET A 16 3.38 33.54 -39.70
N ALA A 17 4.01 34.05 -38.64
CA ALA A 17 4.63 33.24 -37.63
C ALA A 17 3.52 32.41 -36.99
N ALA A 18 3.35 31.17 -37.44
CA ALA A 18 2.62 30.16 -36.69
C ALA A 18 3.41 29.95 -35.39
N THR A 19 3.03 30.67 -34.34
CA THR A 19 3.45 30.34 -32.98
C THR A 19 2.85 28.98 -32.67
N THR A 20 3.63 27.92 -32.87
CA THR A 20 3.35 26.63 -32.26
C THR A 20 3.38 26.86 -30.76
N VAL A 21 2.20 26.99 -30.15
CA VAL A 21 2.04 26.85 -28.71
C VAL A 21 2.37 25.38 -28.41
N GLY A 22 3.65 25.09 -28.26
CA GLY A 22 4.09 23.86 -27.62
C GLY A 22 3.58 23.94 -26.19
N GLY A 23 2.44 23.32 -25.92
CA GLY A 23 1.94 23.16 -24.57
C GLY A 23 3.01 22.42 -23.77
N ALA A 24 3.69 23.12 -22.87
CA ALA A 24 4.59 22.47 -21.93
C ALA A 24 3.73 21.54 -21.06
N SER A 25 3.90 20.22 -21.20
CA SER A 25 3.31 19.29 -20.25
C SER A 25 3.85 19.61 -18.86
N ALA A 26 2.97 19.69 -17.89
CA ALA A 26 3.36 19.97 -16.52
C ALA A 26 4.11 18.77 -15.95
N ALA A 27 5.39 18.98 -15.60
CA ALA A 27 6.18 17.95 -14.93
C ALA A 27 5.53 17.53 -13.61
N VAL A 28 5.71 16.26 -13.23
CA VAL A 28 5.26 15.77 -11.92
C VAL A 28 5.89 16.61 -10.80
N PRO A 29 5.13 17.03 -9.78
CA PRO A 29 5.67 17.79 -8.66
C PRO A 29 6.81 17.06 -7.95
N ALA A 30 7.72 17.83 -7.34
CA ALA A 30 8.79 17.26 -6.54
C ALA A 30 8.22 16.38 -5.40
N PRO A 31 8.81 15.20 -5.11
CA PRO A 31 8.28 14.32 -4.08
C PRO A 31 8.34 14.96 -2.69
N THR A 32 7.27 14.80 -1.93
CA THR A 32 7.18 15.20 -0.52
C THR A 32 7.15 13.95 0.36
N GLN A 33 8.03 13.88 1.35
CA GLN A 33 8.11 12.75 2.27
C GLN A 33 6.88 12.68 3.18
N GLY A 34 6.30 11.49 3.33
CA GLY A 34 5.20 11.27 4.28
C GLY A 34 4.58 9.88 4.17
N PRO A 35 3.82 9.43 5.18
CA PRO A 35 3.10 8.16 5.10
C PRO A 35 1.95 8.25 4.09
N LEU A 36 1.47 7.10 3.61
CA LEU A 36 0.20 7.04 2.90
C LEU A 36 -0.95 7.44 3.84
N GLN A 37 -1.89 8.21 3.32
CA GLN A 37 -3.11 8.61 4.01
C GLN A 37 -4.30 7.87 3.43
N GLN A 38 -5.36 7.66 4.21
CA GLN A 38 -6.61 7.14 3.69
C GLN A 38 -7.38 8.22 2.94
N TYR A 39 -7.94 7.84 1.79
CA TYR A 39 -8.81 8.68 0.98
C TYR A 39 -10.16 7.99 0.75
N ASN A 40 -11.16 8.76 0.32
CA ASN A 40 -12.45 8.22 -0.08
C ASN A 40 -12.32 7.57 -1.47
N ILE A 41 -11.91 6.30 -1.51
CA ILE A 41 -11.76 5.55 -2.76
C ILE A 41 -13.10 4.96 -3.19
N SER A 42 -13.54 5.24 -4.43
CA SER A 42 -14.78 4.74 -5.04
C SER A 42 -14.62 3.42 -5.79
N SER A 43 -13.41 3.15 -6.29
CA SER A 43 -13.10 2.01 -7.16
C SER A 43 -11.58 1.94 -7.35
N THR A 44 -11.04 0.72 -7.45
CA THR A 44 -9.61 0.48 -7.60
C THR A 44 -9.33 -0.25 -8.91
N TYR A 45 -8.23 0.11 -9.58
CA TYR A 45 -7.77 -0.44 -10.84
C TYR A 45 -6.26 -0.66 -10.79
N VAL A 46 -5.73 -1.49 -11.67
CA VAL A 46 -4.29 -1.76 -11.77
C VAL A 46 -3.81 -1.60 -13.21
N SER A 47 -2.60 -1.12 -13.39
CA SER A 47 -1.94 -1.07 -14.69
C SER A 47 -0.46 -1.36 -14.59
N GLY A 48 0.16 -1.71 -15.70
CA GLY A 48 1.61 -1.86 -15.75
C GLY A 48 2.16 -2.23 -17.11
N LEU A 49 3.48 -2.10 -17.24
CA LEU A 49 4.26 -2.46 -18.42
C LEU A 49 5.14 -3.68 -18.14
N SER A 50 5.31 -4.58 -19.11
CA SER A 50 6.33 -5.64 -19.05
C SER A 50 6.14 -6.52 -17.80
N SER A 51 7.17 -6.74 -16.98
CA SER A 51 7.02 -7.40 -15.67
C SER A 51 5.97 -6.76 -14.77
N GLY A 52 5.80 -5.43 -14.82
CA GLY A 52 4.72 -4.72 -14.16
C GLY A 52 3.35 -5.00 -14.76
N GLY A 53 3.28 -5.28 -16.07
CA GLY A 53 2.06 -5.74 -16.75
C GLY A 53 1.69 -7.18 -16.37
N PHE A 54 2.68 -8.07 -16.27
CA PHE A 54 2.47 -9.41 -15.72
C PHE A 54 1.99 -9.32 -14.27
N MET A 55 2.62 -8.48 -13.44
CA MET A 55 2.18 -8.27 -12.06
C MET A 55 0.79 -7.60 -11.98
N ALA A 56 0.47 -6.66 -12.88
CA ALA A 56 -0.87 -6.07 -12.95
C ALA A 56 -1.94 -7.13 -13.23
N ASN A 57 -1.66 -8.06 -14.15
CA ASN A 57 -2.51 -9.22 -14.39
C ASN A 57 -2.65 -10.11 -13.13
N GLN A 58 -1.53 -10.42 -12.45
CA GLN A 58 -1.54 -11.18 -11.21
C GLN A 58 -2.39 -10.50 -10.12
N MET A 59 -2.22 -9.20 -9.94
CA MET A 59 -2.97 -8.39 -8.97
C MET A 59 -4.46 -8.39 -9.28
N HIS A 60 -4.84 -8.19 -10.55
CA HIS A 60 -6.23 -8.21 -10.98
C HIS A 60 -6.89 -9.57 -10.74
N VAL A 61 -6.23 -10.66 -11.11
CA VAL A 61 -6.76 -12.03 -10.90
C VAL A 61 -6.83 -12.39 -9.42
N ALA A 62 -5.76 -12.14 -8.66
CA ALA A 62 -5.69 -12.55 -7.25
C ALA A 62 -6.58 -11.73 -6.32
N TYR A 63 -6.83 -10.46 -6.67
CA TYR A 63 -7.58 -9.50 -5.85
C TYR A 63 -8.74 -8.86 -6.65
N SER A 64 -9.43 -9.64 -7.48
CA SER A 64 -10.57 -9.17 -8.31
C SER A 64 -11.78 -8.69 -7.50
N ASP A 65 -11.86 -9.01 -6.19
CA ASP A 65 -12.81 -8.35 -5.30
C ASP A 65 -12.54 -6.83 -5.20
N VAL A 66 -11.27 -6.43 -5.25
CA VAL A 66 -10.82 -5.04 -5.08
C VAL A 66 -10.60 -4.34 -6.43
N PHE A 67 -9.89 -4.97 -7.36
CA PHE A 67 -9.61 -4.38 -8.67
C PHE A 67 -10.76 -4.62 -9.63
N LYS A 68 -11.34 -3.55 -10.17
CA LYS A 68 -12.50 -3.60 -11.10
C LYS A 68 -12.10 -3.58 -12.58
N GLY A 69 -10.82 -3.82 -12.86
CA GLY A 69 -10.27 -3.77 -14.19
C GLY A 69 -8.76 -3.54 -14.21
N ALA A 70 -8.17 -3.81 -15.37
CA ALA A 70 -6.73 -3.78 -15.57
C ALA A 70 -6.33 -3.13 -16.90
N GLY A 71 -5.23 -2.37 -16.88
CA GLY A 71 -4.58 -1.81 -18.07
C GLY A 71 -3.18 -2.39 -18.26
N ILE A 72 -2.97 -3.23 -19.26
CA ILE A 72 -1.74 -4.03 -19.37
C ILE A 72 -1.00 -3.73 -20.67
N PHE A 73 0.24 -3.28 -20.56
CA PHE A 73 1.13 -3.01 -21.69
C PHE A 73 2.18 -4.12 -21.80
N SER A 74 2.28 -4.75 -22.97
CA SER A 74 3.33 -5.70 -23.35
C SER A 74 3.65 -6.77 -22.29
N ALA A 75 2.66 -7.62 -21.98
CA ALA A 75 2.80 -8.70 -21.00
C ALA A 75 2.00 -9.95 -21.42
N GLY A 76 1.90 -10.94 -20.52
CA GLY A 76 1.26 -12.22 -20.78
C GLY A 76 0.28 -12.70 -19.71
N ALA A 77 -0.32 -13.86 -20.00
CA ALA A 77 -1.35 -14.50 -19.18
C ALA A 77 -0.88 -14.87 -17.76
N TYR A 78 -1.86 -15.05 -16.86
CA TYR A 78 -1.64 -15.30 -15.44
C TYR A 78 -0.82 -16.59 -15.23
N GLU A 79 0.15 -16.55 -14.31
CA GLU A 79 1.09 -17.64 -14.05
C GLU A 79 1.86 -18.18 -15.29
N CYS A 80 1.97 -17.44 -16.41
CA CYS A 80 2.62 -17.96 -17.63
C CYS A 80 3.99 -18.62 -17.38
N ALA A 81 4.83 -18.01 -16.55
CA ALA A 81 6.18 -18.47 -16.25
C ALA A 81 6.24 -19.77 -15.41
N GLN A 82 5.14 -20.19 -14.78
CA GLN A 82 5.05 -21.46 -14.04
C GLN A 82 6.20 -21.66 -13.01
N ASN A 83 6.58 -20.60 -12.31
CA ASN A 83 7.66 -20.64 -11.32
C ASN A 83 9.03 -21.07 -11.90
N ASN A 84 9.30 -20.75 -13.16
CA ASN A 84 10.47 -21.20 -13.90
C ASN A 84 11.03 -20.10 -14.81
N LEU A 85 12.31 -19.73 -14.60
CA LEU A 85 12.97 -18.68 -15.38
C LEU A 85 13.12 -19.03 -16.87
N ASN A 86 13.38 -20.29 -17.23
CA ASN A 86 13.49 -20.68 -18.64
C ASN A 86 12.13 -20.59 -19.34
N THR A 87 11.04 -20.97 -18.67
CA THR A 87 9.68 -20.76 -19.18
C THR A 87 9.39 -19.28 -19.32
N ALA A 88 9.75 -18.46 -18.32
CA ALA A 88 9.56 -17.01 -18.36
C ALA A 88 10.22 -16.40 -19.61
N LEU A 89 11.52 -16.64 -19.80
CA LEU A 89 12.28 -16.04 -20.90
C LEU A 89 11.90 -16.63 -22.27
N TYR A 90 11.89 -17.96 -22.38
CA TYR A 90 11.83 -18.57 -23.70
C TYR A 90 10.43 -18.98 -24.13
N ALA A 91 9.47 -19.09 -23.20
CA ALA A 91 8.08 -19.44 -23.55
C ALA A 91 7.16 -18.21 -23.45
N CYS A 92 7.36 -17.37 -22.44
CA CYS A 92 6.52 -16.21 -22.11
C CYS A 92 7.12 -14.85 -22.50
N MET A 93 8.25 -14.83 -23.22
CA MET A 93 8.77 -13.63 -23.88
C MET A 93 9.11 -13.92 -25.35
N ASP A 94 10.13 -14.75 -25.61
CA ASP A 94 10.69 -14.96 -26.96
C ASP A 94 10.01 -16.08 -27.79
N THR A 95 9.00 -16.74 -27.23
CA THR A 95 8.23 -17.85 -27.84
C THR A 95 9.02 -19.06 -28.40
N LEU A 96 10.32 -19.18 -28.10
CA LEU A 96 11.19 -20.30 -28.48
C LEU A 96 10.81 -21.65 -27.86
N LEU A 97 10.09 -21.64 -26.73
CA LEU A 97 9.56 -22.83 -26.05
C LEU A 97 8.04 -22.81 -26.03
N ALA A 98 7.44 -24.01 -25.98
CA ALA A 98 6.01 -24.13 -25.73
C ALA A 98 5.67 -23.65 -24.31
N ARG A 99 4.67 -22.77 -24.22
CA ARG A 99 4.03 -22.37 -22.95
C ARG A 99 2.67 -23.07 -22.81
N LYS A 100 2.10 -23.00 -21.60
CA LYS A 100 0.71 -23.40 -21.38
C LYS A 100 -0.23 -22.56 -22.24
N THR A 101 -1.24 -23.19 -22.81
CA THR A 101 -2.31 -22.53 -23.56
C THR A 101 -3.19 -21.68 -22.63
N PRO A 102 -3.95 -20.69 -23.16
CA PRO A 102 -4.93 -19.94 -22.37
C PRO A 102 -5.87 -20.83 -21.56
N ALA A 103 -6.45 -21.87 -22.15
CA ALA A 103 -7.33 -22.81 -21.45
C ALA A 103 -6.64 -23.56 -20.28
N GLN A 104 -5.37 -23.91 -20.42
CA GLN A 104 -4.60 -24.53 -19.33
C GLN A 104 -4.30 -23.54 -18.19
N LEU A 105 -4.06 -22.27 -18.51
CA LEU A 105 -3.86 -21.21 -17.52
C LEU A 105 -5.17 -20.80 -16.86
N GLU A 106 -6.28 -20.83 -17.59
CA GLU A 106 -7.63 -20.66 -17.06
C GLU A 106 -7.95 -21.74 -16.02
N GLN A 107 -7.73 -23.01 -16.37
CA GLN A 107 -7.92 -24.15 -15.46
C GLN A 107 -7.05 -24.00 -14.20
N LEU A 108 -5.79 -23.60 -14.36
CA LEU A 108 -4.90 -23.32 -13.24
C LEU A 108 -5.46 -22.22 -12.33
N THR A 109 -5.99 -21.15 -12.92
CA THR A 109 -6.61 -20.04 -12.16
C THR A 109 -7.83 -20.52 -11.38
N ARG A 110 -8.69 -21.35 -11.99
CA ARG A 110 -9.85 -21.97 -11.34
C ARG A 110 -9.43 -22.84 -10.15
N GLU A 111 -8.34 -23.60 -10.27
CA GLU A 111 -7.77 -24.38 -9.17
C GLU A 111 -7.25 -23.48 -8.03
N ARG A 112 -6.57 -22.38 -8.34
CA ARG A 112 -6.15 -21.38 -7.34
C ARG A 112 -7.35 -20.77 -6.62
N ALA A 113 -8.42 -20.44 -7.34
CA ALA A 113 -9.63 -19.85 -6.78
C ALA A 113 -10.35 -20.86 -5.87
N ALA A 114 -10.48 -22.11 -6.30
CA ALA A 114 -11.05 -23.19 -5.49
C ALA A 114 -10.25 -23.45 -4.20
N ALA A 115 -8.93 -23.22 -4.23
CA ALA A 115 -8.05 -23.30 -3.07
C ALA A 115 -8.01 -22.01 -2.21
N GLY A 116 -8.80 -20.98 -2.56
CA GLY A 116 -8.83 -19.69 -1.85
C GLY A 116 -7.53 -18.86 -1.97
N LYS A 117 -6.68 -19.18 -2.97
CA LYS A 117 -5.39 -18.52 -3.20
C LYS A 117 -5.50 -17.25 -4.04
N VAL A 118 -6.56 -17.16 -4.83
CA VAL A 118 -7.01 -15.98 -5.59
C VAL A 118 -8.52 -15.81 -5.36
N ASP A 119 -9.07 -14.67 -5.73
CA ASP A 119 -10.51 -14.43 -5.67
C ASP A 119 -11.32 -15.32 -6.62
N PRO A 120 -12.64 -15.47 -6.42
CA PRO A 120 -13.50 -16.22 -7.33
C PRO A 120 -13.37 -15.72 -8.77
N VAL A 121 -13.08 -16.64 -9.71
CA VAL A 121 -12.92 -16.29 -11.13
C VAL A 121 -14.16 -15.65 -11.76
N GLY A 122 -15.33 -15.84 -11.17
CA GLY A 122 -16.57 -15.20 -11.62
C GLY A 122 -16.54 -13.68 -11.52
N ASN A 123 -15.68 -13.12 -10.66
CA ASN A 123 -15.48 -11.68 -10.55
C ASN A 123 -14.92 -11.05 -11.83
N LEU A 124 -14.10 -11.80 -12.58
CA LEU A 124 -13.47 -11.32 -13.82
C LEU A 124 -14.49 -11.12 -14.95
N SER A 125 -15.69 -11.69 -14.83
CA SER A 125 -16.72 -11.56 -15.85
C SER A 125 -17.27 -10.13 -15.87
N GLY A 126 -17.20 -9.48 -17.04
CA GLY A 126 -17.62 -8.10 -17.23
C GLY A 126 -16.61 -7.04 -16.77
N ASP A 127 -15.54 -7.41 -16.07
CA ASP A 127 -14.46 -6.49 -15.70
C ASP A 127 -13.83 -5.89 -16.96
N LYS A 128 -13.45 -4.61 -16.86
CA LYS A 128 -12.87 -3.87 -17.98
C LYS A 128 -11.38 -4.17 -18.05
N VAL A 129 -10.94 -4.74 -19.17
CA VAL A 129 -9.53 -5.02 -19.41
C VAL A 129 -9.08 -4.34 -20.68
N TRP A 130 -8.06 -3.50 -20.57
CA TRP A 130 -7.44 -2.84 -21.70
C TRP A 130 -6.02 -3.38 -21.87
N LEU A 131 -5.71 -3.83 -23.08
CA LEU A 131 -4.44 -4.43 -23.45
C LEU A 131 -3.78 -3.59 -24.53
N PHE A 132 -2.46 -3.46 -24.44
CA PHE A 132 -1.64 -2.84 -25.48
C PHE A 132 -0.41 -3.67 -25.80
N HIS A 133 -0.11 -3.75 -27.09
CA HIS A 133 1.11 -4.36 -27.60
C HIS A 133 1.61 -3.58 -28.81
N GLY A 134 2.92 -3.34 -28.88
CA GLY A 134 3.52 -2.68 -30.03
C GLY A 134 3.92 -3.68 -31.12
N THR A 135 3.64 -3.41 -32.38
CA THR A 135 4.01 -4.31 -33.48
C THR A 135 5.53 -4.45 -33.66
N ASN A 136 6.33 -3.54 -33.07
CA ASN A 136 7.79 -3.60 -33.05
C ASN A 136 8.34 -4.04 -31.68
N ASP A 137 7.49 -4.50 -30.77
CA ASP A 137 7.92 -5.10 -29.50
C ASP A 137 8.48 -6.51 -29.76
N GLY A 138 9.82 -6.58 -29.79
CA GLY A 138 10.57 -7.84 -29.83
C GLY A 138 11.12 -8.28 -28.47
N THR A 139 10.59 -7.74 -27.37
CA THR A 139 10.97 -8.17 -26.00
C THR A 139 9.92 -9.07 -25.39
N VAL A 140 8.63 -8.79 -25.60
CA VAL A 140 7.54 -9.72 -25.32
C VAL A 140 6.83 -9.92 -26.64
N ASP A 141 6.99 -11.10 -27.24
CA ASP A 141 6.43 -11.36 -28.56
C ASP A 141 4.89 -11.27 -28.55
N ALA A 142 4.32 -10.81 -29.66
CA ALA A 142 2.87 -10.61 -29.82
C ALA A 142 2.01 -11.82 -29.40
N PRO A 143 2.35 -13.09 -29.74
CA PRO A 143 1.56 -14.24 -29.30
C PRO A 143 1.41 -14.38 -27.79
N VAL A 144 2.33 -13.83 -26.99
CA VAL A 144 2.22 -13.85 -25.52
C VAL A 144 1.07 -12.95 -25.05
N ASN A 145 0.90 -11.78 -25.68
CA ASN A 145 -0.16 -10.83 -25.35
C ASN A 145 -1.50 -11.28 -25.99
N ASP A 146 -1.44 -11.95 -27.15
CA ASP A 146 -2.62 -12.58 -27.76
C ASP A 146 -3.22 -13.67 -26.84
N ASP A 147 -2.37 -14.46 -26.18
CA ASP A 147 -2.81 -15.43 -25.18
C ASP A 147 -3.42 -14.76 -23.94
N LEU A 148 -2.88 -13.60 -23.52
CA LEU A 148 -3.46 -12.79 -22.43
C LEU A 148 -4.86 -12.28 -22.80
N ALA A 149 -5.03 -11.80 -24.03
CA ALA A 149 -6.32 -11.35 -24.53
C ALA A 149 -7.35 -12.50 -24.57
N THR A 150 -6.92 -13.68 -25.00
CA THR A 150 -7.75 -14.89 -25.02
C THR A 150 -8.14 -15.31 -23.60
N TYR A 151 -7.15 -15.40 -22.69
CA TYR A 151 -7.35 -15.73 -21.28
C TYR A 151 -8.43 -14.86 -20.61
N TYR A 152 -8.39 -13.54 -20.80
CA TYR A 152 -9.41 -12.65 -20.22
C TYR A 152 -10.79 -12.81 -20.87
N ARG A 153 -10.85 -12.98 -22.20
CA ARG A 153 -12.11 -13.20 -22.92
C ARG A 153 -12.79 -14.51 -22.49
N ASP A 154 -12.00 -15.56 -22.22
CA ASP A 154 -12.52 -16.85 -21.77
C ASP A 154 -13.16 -16.77 -20.37
N PHE A 155 -12.69 -15.86 -19.51
CA PHE A 155 -13.35 -15.50 -18.25
C PHE A 155 -14.54 -14.54 -18.41
N GLY A 156 -14.83 -14.08 -19.63
CA GLY A 156 -15.92 -13.16 -19.93
C GLY A 156 -15.65 -11.70 -19.55
N ALA A 157 -14.38 -11.30 -19.41
CA ALA A 157 -14.01 -9.90 -19.26
C ALA A 157 -14.29 -9.11 -20.55
N ASP A 158 -14.57 -7.81 -20.42
CA ASP A 158 -14.70 -6.91 -21.56
C ASP A 158 -13.31 -6.40 -21.97
N VAL A 159 -12.75 -7.02 -23.02
CA VAL A 159 -11.37 -6.80 -23.46
C VAL A 159 -11.31 -5.87 -24.67
N VAL A 160 -10.64 -4.73 -24.50
CA VAL A 160 -10.11 -3.92 -25.60
C VAL A 160 -8.63 -4.25 -25.76
N TYR A 161 -8.19 -4.54 -26.99
CA TYR A 161 -6.80 -4.87 -27.29
C TYR A 161 -6.30 -4.00 -28.45
N ASP A 162 -5.44 -3.03 -28.13
CA ASP A 162 -4.74 -2.20 -29.11
C ASP A 162 -3.36 -2.77 -29.41
N ASN A 163 -3.25 -3.41 -30.58
CA ASN A 163 -2.02 -4.00 -31.09
C ASN A 163 -1.59 -3.42 -32.44
N THR A 164 -2.03 -2.19 -32.74
CA THR A 164 -1.87 -1.59 -34.07
C THR A 164 -0.71 -0.61 -34.17
N SER A 165 -0.25 -0.10 -33.02
CA SER A 165 0.84 0.87 -32.95
C SER A 165 2.18 0.24 -33.30
N ALA A 166 3.04 0.96 -34.01
CA ALA A 166 4.42 0.57 -34.31
C ALA A 166 5.37 0.71 -33.11
N ALA A 167 4.83 0.66 -31.88
CA ALA A 167 5.59 0.84 -30.67
C ALA A 167 6.62 -0.27 -30.47
N GLY A 168 7.79 0.07 -29.90
CA GLY A 168 8.70 -0.90 -29.29
C GLY A 168 8.20 -1.35 -27.92
N HIS A 169 9.05 -2.01 -27.14
CA HIS A 169 8.70 -2.48 -25.79
C HIS A 169 8.75 -1.32 -24.78
N ALA A 170 7.63 -0.61 -24.64
CA ALA A 170 7.55 0.59 -23.81
C ALA A 170 6.12 0.90 -23.36
N TRP A 171 6.01 1.70 -22.30
CA TRP A 171 4.76 2.40 -21.99
C TRP A 171 4.56 3.49 -23.05
N VAL A 172 3.39 3.55 -23.67
CA VAL A 172 3.13 4.57 -24.72
C VAL A 172 2.32 5.70 -24.13
N SER A 173 2.79 6.94 -24.33
CA SER A 173 2.09 8.14 -23.87
C SER A 173 2.34 9.34 -24.80
N PRO A 174 1.47 10.36 -24.78
CA PRO A 174 1.65 11.57 -25.59
C PRO A 174 2.94 12.36 -25.29
N ILE A 175 3.54 12.14 -24.11
CA ILE A 175 4.70 12.90 -23.62
C ILE A 175 5.92 12.01 -23.39
N GLY A 176 5.91 10.79 -23.94
CA GLY A 176 7.04 9.87 -23.86
C GLY A 176 8.31 10.48 -24.49
N PRO A 177 9.47 10.39 -23.82
CA PRO A 177 10.72 10.96 -24.33
C PRO A 177 11.29 10.21 -25.54
N ASN A 178 10.95 8.94 -25.72
CA ASN A 178 11.52 8.09 -26.76
C ASN A 178 10.63 8.06 -28.01
N SER A 179 11.24 7.81 -29.18
CA SER A 179 10.51 7.60 -30.43
C SER A 179 9.68 6.31 -30.39
N CYS A 180 8.58 6.25 -31.12
CA CYS A 180 7.62 5.15 -31.05
C CYS A 180 8.24 3.74 -31.09
N SER A 181 9.11 3.43 -32.05
CA SER A 181 9.70 2.09 -32.22
C SER A 181 10.89 1.77 -31.29
N SER A 182 11.24 2.66 -30.36
CA SER A 182 12.40 2.48 -29.46
C SER A 182 12.10 1.43 -28.38
N THR A 183 13.12 0.68 -27.99
CA THR A 183 13.10 -0.24 -26.84
C THR A 183 14.27 0.12 -25.93
N ASP A 184 14.30 1.39 -25.51
CA ASP A 184 15.40 1.96 -24.73
C ASP A 184 14.89 2.64 -23.46
N SER A 185 15.77 2.81 -22.48
CA SER A 185 15.50 3.58 -21.26
C SER A 185 15.02 5.00 -21.61
N PRO A 186 14.01 5.56 -20.91
CA PRO A 186 13.33 5.01 -19.74
C PRO A 186 12.13 4.11 -20.07
N TYR A 187 12.03 3.59 -21.29
CA TYR A 187 10.94 2.73 -21.79
C TYR A 187 9.57 3.41 -21.73
N VAL A 188 9.54 4.69 -22.10
CA VAL A 188 8.31 5.46 -22.30
C VAL A 188 8.37 6.15 -23.66
N ASN A 189 7.49 5.78 -24.58
CA ASN A 189 7.55 6.18 -25.98
C ASN A 189 6.39 7.11 -26.36
N ASN A 190 6.64 8.01 -27.30
CA ASN A 190 5.62 8.80 -27.97
C ASN A 190 5.36 8.25 -29.37
N CYS A 191 4.14 7.79 -29.59
CA CYS A 191 3.66 7.23 -30.86
C CYS A 191 2.64 8.11 -31.60
N GLY A 192 2.46 9.37 -31.17
CA GLY A 192 1.49 10.28 -31.79
C GLY A 192 0.02 10.00 -31.44
N GLY A 193 -0.24 9.10 -30.48
CA GLY A 193 -1.56 8.78 -29.96
C GLY A 193 -1.60 8.84 -28.43
N ASP A 194 -2.80 8.66 -27.87
CA ASP A 194 -3.02 8.66 -26.41
C ASP A 194 -3.69 7.34 -25.96
N PRO A 195 -2.93 6.24 -25.92
CA PRO A 195 -3.44 4.96 -25.44
C PRO A 195 -3.80 5.01 -23.95
N VAL A 196 -3.21 5.94 -23.17
CA VAL A 196 -3.55 6.16 -21.77
C VAL A 196 -5.00 6.65 -21.65
N LYS A 197 -5.43 7.58 -22.51
CA LYS A 197 -6.85 7.94 -22.63
C LYS A 197 -7.72 6.75 -22.97
N GLY A 198 -7.32 5.94 -23.97
CA GLY A 198 -8.06 4.76 -24.41
C GLY A 198 -8.27 3.78 -23.25
N MET A 199 -7.20 3.47 -22.53
CA MET A 199 -7.21 2.65 -21.32
C MET A 199 -8.16 3.22 -20.27
N LEU A 200 -7.97 4.48 -19.85
CA LEU A 200 -8.79 5.06 -18.79
C LEU A 200 -10.26 5.23 -19.20
N THR A 201 -10.54 5.52 -20.47
CA THR A 201 -11.91 5.57 -21.01
C THR A 201 -12.57 4.20 -20.92
N HIS A 202 -11.85 3.13 -21.28
CA HIS A 202 -12.40 1.77 -21.17
C HIS A 202 -12.66 1.37 -19.72
N LEU A 203 -11.69 1.63 -18.83
CA LEU A 203 -11.79 1.27 -17.41
C LEU A 203 -12.86 2.07 -16.66
N PHE A 204 -13.03 3.35 -16.97
CA PHE A 204 -13.91 4.27 -16.23
C PHE A 204 -15.22 4.59 -16.97
N GLY A 205 -15.38 4.10 -18.20
CA GLY A 205 -16.47 4.43 -19.13
C GLY A 205 -16.27 5.77 -19.83
N SER A 206 -15.76 6.79 -19.14
CA SER A 206 -15.38 8.08 -19.73
C SER A 206 -14.35 8.80 -18.87
N VAL A 207 -13.56 9.68 -19.49
CA VAL A 207 -12.64 10.58 -18.81
C VAL A 207 -12.74 12.00 -19.34
N ALA A 208 -12.64 12.99 -18.44
CA ALA A 208 -12.34 14.36 -18.79
C ALA A 208 -10.95 14.46 -19.45
N PRO A 209 -10.72 15.45 -20.33
CA PRO A 209 -9.40 15.67 -20.94
C PRO A 209 -8.30 15.77 -19.88
N ALA A 210 -7.11 15.28 -20.22
CA ALA A 210 -5.90 15.46 -19.41
C ALA A 210 -5.63 16.96 -19.15
N SER A 211 -5.08 17.26 -17.96
CA SER A 211 -4.67 18.62 -17.62
C SER A 211 -3.67 19.16 -18.63
N SER A 212 -3.95 20.34 -19.19
CA SER A 212 -3.01 21.11 -20.04
C SER A 212 -2.27 22.20 -19.25
N SER A 213 -2.42 22.21 -17.93
CA SER A 213 -1.82 23.20 -17.02
C SER A 213 -0.97 22.49 -15.95
N ALA A 214 -0.28 23.29 -15.12
CA ALA A 214 0.44 22.78 -13.96
C ALA A 214 -0.43 21.81 -13.14
N LEU A 215 0.13 20.65 -12.81
CA LEU A 215 -0.51 19.64 -11.96
C LEU A 215 -0.74 20.21 -10.56
N THR A 216 -1.97 20.07 -10.05
CA THR A 216 -2.38 20.61 -8.75
C THR A 216 -2.15 19.65 -7.60
N GLY A 217 -1.95 18.36 -7.90
CA GLY A 217 -1.73 17.33 -6.90
C GLY A 217 -0.36 17.36 -6.24
N ARG A 218 -0.17 16.47 -5.28
CA ARG A 218 1.08 16.25 -4.56
C ARG A 218 1.62 14.86 -4.89
N LEU A 219 2.93 14.76 -5.17
CA LEU A 219 3.62 13.48 -5.22
C LEU A 219 4.14 13.14 -3.82
N VAL A 220 3.49 12.19 -3.15
CA VAL A 220 3.91 11.67 -1.85
C VAL A 220 4.96 10.60 -2.06
N GLN A 221 6.12 10.71 -1.41
CA GLN A 221 7.11 9.64 -1.29
C GLN A 221 6.99 9.02 0.10
N PHE A 222 6.79 7.71 0.16
CA PHE A 222 6.58 6.96 1.40
C PHE A 222 7.55 5.79 1.51
N ASP A 223 7.76 5.30 2.73
CA ASP A 223 8.57 4.11 2.99
C ASP A 223 7.73 2.82 2.81
N GLN A 224 8.11 1.97 1.87
CA GLN A 224 7.47 0.69 1.56
C GLN A 224 7.66 -0.34 2.68
N SER A 225 8.60 -0.14 3.62
CA SER A 225 8.81 -1.03 4.77
C SER A 225 7.56 -1.15 5.63
N ALA A 226 6.78 -0.08 5.76
CA ALA A 226 5.53 -0.05 6.52
C ALA A 226 4.44 -0.98 5.94
N TYR A 227 4.55 -1.35 4.67
CA TYR A 227 3.55 -2.13 3.93
C TYR A 227 4.06 -3.50 3.51
N THR A 228 5.37 -3.73 3.63
CA THR A 228 6.02 -4.98 3.21
C THR A 228 5.88 -6.07 4.28
N PRO A 229 5.51 -7.31 3.92
CA PRO A 229 5.57 -8.44 4.85
C PRO A 229 6.95 -8.57 5.51
N GLY A 230 6.98 -8.54 6.85
CA GLY A 230 8.24 -8.61 7.62
C GLY A 230 9.05 -7.31 7.65
N GLY A 231 8.53 -6.20 7.12
CA GLY A 231 9.13 -4.88 7.25
C GLY A 231 10.42 -4.66 6.45
N SER A 232 10.73 -5.54 5.48
CA SER A 232 11.98 -5.48 4.71
C SER A 232 11.71 -5.54 3.20
N PRO A 233 11.55 -4.38 2.52
CA PRO A 233 11.32 -4.32 1.07
C PRO A 233 12.41 -5.02 0.26
N GLY A 234 13.67 -4.80 0.62
CA GLY A 234 14.81 -5.43 -0.06
C GLY A 234 14.79 -6.96 0.00
N ALA A 235 14.20 -7.55 1.05
CA ALA A 235 14.06 -9.00 1.16
C ALA A 235 13.14 -9.60 0.09
N ILE A 236 12.28 -8.79 -0.55
CA ILE A 236 11.32 -9.20 -1.58
C ILE A 236 11.53 -8.48 -2.91
N SER A 237 12.73 -7.96 -3.18
CA SER A 237 13.03 -7.20 -4.41
C SER A 237 12.22 -5.92 -4.59
N MET A 238 11.86 -5.25 -3.50
CA MET A 238 11.20 -3.95 -3.52
C MET A 238 12.13 -2.87 -2.97
N GLY A 239 12.05 -1.66 -3.54
CA GLY A 239 12.78 -0.48 -3.05
C GLY A 239 12.25 -0.03 -1.68
N ASN A 240 12.98 0.83 -0.98
CA ASN A 240 12.43 1.44 0.24
C ASN A 240 11.41 2.53 -0.11
N GLU A 241 11.56 3.18 -1.25
CA GLU A 241 10.73 4.28 -1.69
C GLU A 241 9.52 3.77 -2.47
N GLY A 242 8.33 4.27 -2.15
CA GLY A 242 7.12 4.17 -2.97
C GLY A 242 6.56 5.56 -3.20
N PHE A 243 5.75 5.73 -4.24
CA PHE A 243 5.19 7.05 -4.59
C PHE A 243 3.69 7.01 -4.79
N ALA A 244 2.98 8.09 -4.45
CA ALA A 244 1.57 8.25 -4.77
C ALA A 244 1.31 9.69 -5.23
N TYR A 245 0.80 9.87 -6.46
CA TYR A 245 0.30 11.15 -6.93
C TYR A 245 -1.15 11.33 -6.47
N VAL A 246 -1.41 12.38 -5.69
CA VAL A 246 -2.72 12.65 -5.10
C VAL A 246 -3.22 14.03 -5.58
N PRO A 247 -4.23 14.09 -6.47
CA PRO A 247 -4.83 15.35 -6.91
C PRO A 247 -5.37 16.19 -5.75
N GLN A 248 -5.41 17.51 -5.92
CA GLN A 248 -5.92 18.43 -4.89
C GLN A 248 -7.38 18.12 -4.48
N SER A 249 -8.20 17.65 -5.42
CA SER A 249 -9.59 17.26 -5.15
C SER A 249 -9.67 16.08 -4.17
N CYS A 250 -8.83 15.06 -4.34
CA CYS A 250 -8.78 13.90 -3.45
C CYS A 250 -8.22 14.28 -2.07
N GLN A 251 -7.22 15.16 -2.01
CA GLN A 251 -6.72 15.72 -0.75
C GLN A 251 -7.81 16.50 0.02
N SER A 252 -8.77 17.08 -0.72
CA SER A 252 -9.90 17.84 -0.15
C SER A 252 -11.12 16.95 0.17
N GLY A 253 -10.99 15.62 0.08
CA GLY A 253 -12.04 14.67 0.47
C GLY A 253 -13.02 14.26 -0.64
N ALA A 254 -12.74 14.60 -1.90
CA ALA A 254 -13.54 14.08 -3.02
C ALA A 254 -13.53 12.55 -3.07
N SER A 255 -14.59 11.95 -3.61
CA SER A 255 -14.61 10.53 -3.93
C SER A 255 -13.73 10.30 -5.16
N CYS A 256 -12.71 9.45 -5.02
CA CYS A 256 -11.65 9.27 -5.99
C CYS A 256 -11.47 7.82 -6.41
N LYS A 257 -11.04 7.59 -7.64
CA LYS A 257 -10.56 6.27 -8.10
C LYS A 257 -9.12 6.08 -7.63
N LEU A 258 -8.69 4.83 -7.48
CA LEU A 258 -7.28 4.49 -7.30
C LEU A 258 -6.78 3.70 -8.50
N MET A 259 -5.70 4.17 -9.13
CA MET A 259 -4.94 3.42 -10.13
C MET A 259 -3.62 2.99 -9.49
N VAL A 260 -3.37 1.68 -9.43
CA VAL A 260 -2.06 1.14 -9.03
C VAL A 260 -1.25 0.88 -10.30
N THR A 261 -0.17 1.63 -10.53
CA THR A 261 0.64 1.52 -11.74
C THR A 261 2.01 0.95 -11.44
N LEU A 262 2.33 -0.16 -12.11
CA LEU A 262 3.52 -0.97 -11.87
C LEU A 262 4.50 -0.81 -13.05
N HIS A 263 5.69 -0.31 -12.75
CA HIS A 263 6.75 -0.14 -13.76
C HIS A 263 7.29 -1.48 -14.28
N GLY A 264 7.91 -1.48 -15.44
CA GLY A 264 8.58 -2.65 -16.03
C GLY A 264 9.98 -2.90 -15.48
N CYS A 265 10.66 -3.89 -16.06
CA CYS A 265 12.09 -4.10 -15.79
C CYS A 265 12.90 -2.87 -16.21
N TYR A 266 14.02 -2.58 -15.53
CA TYR A 266 14.87 -1.41 -15.77
C TYR A 266 14.16 -0.05 -15.64
N GLN A 267 12.98 0.00 -15.02
CA GLN A 267 12.22 1.25 -14.79
C GLN A 267 12.04 1.59 -13.30
N TYR A 268 12.72 0.89 -12.41
CA TYR A 268 12.66 1.21 -10.98
C TYR A 268 13.32 2.57 -10.70
N PHE A 269 12.82 3.26 -9.67
CA PHE A 269 13.24 4.62 -9.31
C PHE A 269 14.76 4.79 -9.19
N GLY A 270 15.46 3.82 -8.60
CA GLY A 270 16.92 3.87 -8.43
C GLY A 270 17.72 3.88 -9.75
N LEU A 271 17.10 3.57 -10.89
CA LEU A 271 17.75 3.57 -12.20
C LEU A 271 17.30 4.73 -13.10
N VAL A 272 15.99 5.00 -13.17
CA VAL A 272 15.42 6.00 -14.10
C VAL A 272 14.79 7.20 -13.40
N GLY A 273 14.93 7.32 -12.08
CA GLY A 273 14.30 8.37 -11.29
C GLY A 273 12.77 8.32 -11.41
N ASN A 274 12.15 9.49 -11.59
CA ASN A 274 10.69 9.63 -11.69
C ASN A 274 10.14 9.46 -13.11
N ALA A 275 10.90 8.93 -14.07
CA ALA A 275 10.54 8.96 -15.49
C ALA A 275 9.14 8.40 -15.80
N LEU A 276 8.74 7.27 -15.20
CA LEU A 276 7.38 6.74 -15.40
C LEU A 276 6.32 7.66 -14.77
N MET A 277 6.55 8.17 -13.55
CA MET A 277 5.61 9.08 -12.88
C MET A 277 5.47 10.40 -13.67
N ASP A 278 6.54 10.87 -14.29
CA ASP A 278 6.58 12.13 -15.03
C ASP A 278 6.07 12.00 -16.46
N LYS A 279 6.29 10.84 -17.12
CA LYS A 279 6.06 10.67 -18.55
C LYS A 279 4.98 9.67 -18.91
N ALA A 280 4.41 8.92 -17.97
CA ALA A 280 3.32 7.97 -18.27
C ALA A 280 2.01 8.65 -18.69
N TYR A 281 1.87 9.96 -18.48
CA TYR A 281 0.67 10.75 -18.75
C TYR A 281 -0.57 10.37 -17.91
N LEU A 282 -0.35 9.66 -16.80
CA LEU A 282 -1.41 9.27 -15.86
C LEU A 282 -1.78 10.39 -14.90
N ASN A 283 -0.82 11.22 -14.50
CA ASN A 283 -1.03 12.27 -13.49
C ASN A 283 -1.86 13.44 -14.06
N GLU A 284 -1.73 13.69 -15.35
CA GLU A 284 -2.49 14.68 -16.10
C GLU A 284 -3.96 14.29 -16.18
N TYR A 285 -4.27 13.00 -16.36
CA TYR A 285 -5.64 12.49 -16.23
C TYR A 285 -6.08 12.43 -14.77
N ALA A 286 -5.19 12.07 -13.86
CA ALA A 286 -5.47 12.02 -12.42
C ALA A 286 -6.03 13.34 -11.89
N ASP A 287 -5.40 14.44 -12.28
CA ASP A 287 -5.75 15.79 -11.83
C ASP A 287 -7.15 16.24 -12.27
N THR A 288 -7.64 15.73 -13.39
CA THR A 288 -8.94 16.11 -13.98
C THR A 288 -10.04 15.08 -13.74
N ASN A 289 -9.73 13.89 -13.21
CA ASN A 289 -10.65 12.78 -13.11
C ASN A 289 -10.81 12.19 -11.70
N ASN A 290 -10.38 12.92 -10.66
CA ASN A 290 -10.42 12.45 -9.26
C ASN A 290 -9.80 11.05 -9.15
N MET A 291 -8.58 10.87 -9.64
CA MET A 291 -7.90 9.59 -9.60
C MET A 291 -6.58 9.76 -8.85
N ILE A 292 -6.33 8.93 -7.85
CA ILE A 292 -5.03 8.81 -7.21
C ILE A 292 -4.23 7.78 -8.01
N VAL A 293 -2.94 8.02 -8.22
CA VAL A 293 -2.04 7.04 -8.86
C VAL A 293 -0.98 6.59 -7.87
N LEU A 294 -1.00 5.32 -7.51
CA LEU A 294 0.00 4.67 -6.67
C LEU A 294 1.08 4.04 -7.57
N TYR A 295 2.35 4.34 -7.29
CA TYR A 295 3.53 3.85 -8.00
C TYR A 295 4.47 3.09 -7.04
N PRO A 296 4.15 1.83 -6.70
CA PRO A 296 5.05 0.97 -5.95
C PRO A 296 6.37 0.76 -6.73
N GLN A 297 7.48 0.55 -6.02
CA GLN A 297 8.79 0.36 -6.64
C GLN A 297 9.35 -1.03 -6.33
N ALA A 298 9.58 -1.81 -7.38
CA ALA A 298 10.49 -2.95 -7.33
C ALA A 298 11.95 -2.44 -7.30
N THR A 299 12.90 -3.32 -7.02
CA THR A 299 14.34 -3.03 -7.12
C THR A 299 15.10 -4.32 -7.41
N THR A 300 16.39 -4.20 -7.70
CA THR A 300 17.27 -5.32 -8.03
C THR A 300 17.50 -6.25 -6.84
N MET A 301 17.62 -7.56 -7.10
CA MET A 301 18.16 -8.52 -6.14
C MET A 301 18.89 -9.67 -6.88
N THR A 302 19.54 -10.56 -6.14
CA THR A 302 20.06 -11.82 -6.69
C THR A 302 18.94 -12.63 -7.34
N GLY A 303 19.07 -12.97 -8.62
CA GLY A 303 18.03 -13.64 -9.42
C GLY A 303 17.06 -12.68 -10.13
N ASN A 304 17.11 -11.38 -9.82
CA ASN A 304 16.38 -10.32 -10.51
C ASN A 304 17.27 -9.06 -10.64
N PRO A 305 18.32 -9.09 -11.47
CA PRO A 305 19.26 -7.98 -11.61
C PRO A 305 18.68 -6.77 -12.34
N ARG A 306 17.47 -6.91 -12.93
CA ARG A 306 16.81 -5.87 -13.73
C ARG A 306 15.74 -5.09 -12.94
N GLY A 307 15.51 -5.45 -11.68
CA GLY A 307 14.49 -4.82 -10.84
C GLY A 307 13.07 -4.99 -11.39
N CYS A 308 12.79 -6.16 -11.97
CA CYS A 308 11.46 -6.54 -12.42
C CYS A 308 10.54 -6.86 -11.22
N TRP A 309 9.23 -6.89 -11.43
CA TRP A 309 8.30 -7.53 -10.50
C TRP A 309 8.40 -9.06 -10.55
N ASP A 310 8.01 -9.75 -9.49
CA ASP A 310 8.01 -11.21 -9.41
C ASP A 310 6.85 -11.81 -10.20
N TRP A 311 7.15 -12.15 -11.46
CA TRP A 311 6.24 -12.83 -12.36
C TRP A 311 6.73 -14.22 -12.79
N TRP A 312 7.89 -14.66 -12.27
CA TRP A 312 8.44 -15.99 -12.55
C TRP A 312 8.87 -16.77 -11.31
N GLY A 313 8.53 -16.27 -10.12
CA GLY A 313 8.73 -16.96 -8.86
C GLY A 313 10.16 -16.93 -8.36
N TYR A 314 10.94 -15.90 -8.71
CA TYR A 314 12.31 -15.79 -8.21
C TYR A 314 12.36 -15.56 -6.70
N LYS A 315 11.29 -15.01 -6.11
CA LYS A 315 11.22 -14.76 -4.68
C LYS A 315 10.32 -15.74 -3.94
N SER A 316 9.18 -16.10 -4.53
CA SER A 316 8.22 -17.00 -3.89
C SER A 316 7.54 -17.91 -4.89
N ALA A 317 7.28 -19.16 -4.51
CA ALA A 317 6.41 -20.05 -5.28
C ALA A 317 4.96 -19.52 -5.40
N ASP A 318 4.56 -18.67 -4.46
CA ASP A 318 3.25 -18.03 -4.42
C ASP A 318 3.24 -16.67 -5.15
N TYR A 319 4.21 -16.35 -6.02
CA TYR A 319 4.39 -15.03 -6.63
C TYR A 319 3.15 -14.42 -7.29
N ALA A 320 2.25 -15.26 -7.81
CA ALA A 320 1.01 -14.85 -8.48
C ALA A 320 -0.25 -14.99 -7.59
N GLN A 321 -0.11 -15.50 -6.37
CA GLN A 321 -1.21 -15.72 -5.43
C GLN A 321 -1.32 -14.55 -4.43
N LYS A 322 -2.43 -14.48 -3.67
CA LYS A 322 -2.59 -13.48 -2.60
C LYS A 322 -1.43 -13.48 -1.60
N SER A 323 -0.88 -14.66 -1.27
CA SER A 323 0.28 -14.82 -0.38
C SER A 323 1.62 -14.41 -0.98
N GLY A 324 1.65 -14.04 -2.27
CA GLY A 324 2.83 -13.48 -2.93
C GLY A 324 3.34 -12.25 -2.19
N PRO A 325 4.62 -12.20 -1.75
CA PRO A 325 5.10 -11.11 -0.88
C PRO A 325 5.02 -9.73 -1.52
N GLN A 326 5.35 -9.59 -2.80
CA GLN A 326 5.22 -8.32 -3.52
C GLN A 326 3.76 -7.92 -3.71
N MET A 327 2.90 -8.87 -4.08
CA MET A 327 1.46 -8.62 -4.23
C MET A 327 0.82 -8.18 -2.91
N THR A 328 1.19 -8.84 -1.81
CA THR A 328 0.77 -8.47 -0.45
C THR A 328 1.21 -7.04 -0.12
N ALA A 329 2.46 -6.68 -0.41
CA ALA A 329 2.98 -5.34 -0.16
C ALA A 329 2.21 -4.27 -0.96
N VAL A 330 1.99 -4.49 -2.26
CA VAL A 330 1.22 -3.58 -3.11
C VAL A 330 -0.23 -3.46 -2.62
N MET A 331 -0.86 -4.55 -2.22
CA MET A 331 -2.22 -4.50 -1.66
C MET A 331 -2.30 -3.78 -0.33
N ASN A 332 -1.29 -3.92 0.54
CA ASN A 332 -1.22 -3.16 1.78
C ASN A 332 -1.11 -1.65 1.51
N MET A 333 -0.34 -1.25 0.50
CA MET A 333 -0.26 0.15 0.07
C MET A 333 -1.60 0.64 -0.49
N ALA A 334 -2.25 -0.16 -1.35
CA ALA A 334 -3.55 0.19 -1.91
C ALA A 334 -4.62 0.35 -0.81
N ARG A 335 -4.67 -0.56 0.16
CA ARG A 335 -5.58 -0.49 1.33
C ARG A 335 -5.26 0.70 2.23
N ALA A 336 -3.99 1.05 2.40
CA ALA A 336 -3.60 2.24 3.15
C ALA A 336 -4.12 3.54 2.50
N LEU A 337 -4.32 3.54 1.18
CA LEU A 337 -4.97 4.62 0.44
C LEU A 337 -6.51 4.57 0.47
N GLY A 338 -7.11 3.46 0.92
CA GLY A 338 -8.56 3.24 0.96
C GLY A 338 -9.09 2.24 -0.06
N ALA A 339 -8.25 1.49 -0.79
CA ALA A 339 -8.72 0.46 -1.71
C ALA A 339 -9.52 -0.64 -1.00
N GLY A 340 -10.61 -1.10 -1.62
CA GLY A 340 -11.44 -2.19 -1.10
C GLY A 340 -12.34 -1.80 0.09
N THR A 341 -12.40 -0.50 0.45
CA THR A 341 -13.30 -0.01 1.51
C THR A 341 -14.61 0.57 0.96
N THR A 342 -14.87 0.40 -0.34
CA THR A 342 -16.08 0.88 -1.01
C THR A 342 -17.30 0.11 -0.52
N GLY A 343 -18.07 0.69 0.41
CA GLY A 343 -19.36 0.12 0.84
C GLY A 343 -19.33 -0.74 2.11
N VAL A 344 -18.17 -0.93 2.73
CA VAL A 344 -18.11 -1.34 4.14
C VAL A 344 -17.88 -0.07 4.95
N PRO A 345 -18.82 0.39 5.78
CA PRO A 345 -18.50 1.41 6.77
C PRO A 345 -17.28 0.91 7.53
N ALA A 346 -16.19 1.67 7.55
CA ALA A 346 -15.06 1.39 8.43
C ALA A 346 -15.65 1.00 9.80
N LEU A 347 -15.25 -0.18 10.34
CA LEU A 347 -15.89 -0.71 11.54
C LEU A 347 -16.04 0.41 12.57
N PRO A 348 -17.24 0.61 13.15
CA PRO A 348 -17.45 1.71 14.06
C PRO A 348 -16.47 1.59 15.23
N ALA A 349 -16.11 2.74 15.80
CA ALA A 349 -15.29 2.75 16.99
C ALA A 349 -15.97 1.91 18.09
N PRO A 350 -15.23 1.02 18.78
CA PRO A 350 -15.79 0.28 19.91
C PRO A 350 -16.42 1.24 20.93
N THR A 351 -17.59 0.89 21.44
CA THR A 351 -18.25 1.68 22.49
C THR A 351 -17.85 1.18 23.87
N GLY A 352 -18.01 2.03 24.89
CA GLY A 352 -17.80 1.63 26.28
C GLY A 352 -16.35 1.32 26.62
N LEU A 353 -15.39 1.93 25.92
CA LEU A 353 -13.98 1.86 26.33
C LEU A 353 -13.85 2.42 27.76
N ALA A 354 -13.29 1.62 28.66
CA ALA A 354 -13.09 1.99 30.05
C ALA A 354 -11.78 1.41 30.59
N VAL A 355 -11.20 2.12 31.57
CA VAL A 355 -10.11 1.61 32.41
C VAL A 355 -10.73 0.81 33.55
N THR A 356 -10.39 -0.47 33.66
CA THR A 356 -10.98 -1.37 34.67
C THR A 356 -10.10 -1.55 35.90
N ALA A 357 -8.79 -1.43 35.76
CA ALA A 357 -7.84 -1.45 36.86
C ALA A 357 -6.51 -0.79 36.46
N THR A 358 -5.78 -0.27 37.44
CA THR A 358 -4.42 0.24 37.28
C THR A 358 -3.53 -0.27 38.40
N THR A 359 -2.30 -0.65 38.08
CA THR A 359 -1.22 -0.86 39.07
C THR A 359 -0.22 0.29 38.98
N ASP A 360 0.92 0.17 39.64
CA ASP A 360 2.07 1.06 39.46
C ASP A 360 2.76 0.90 38.09
N ASN A 361 2.47 -0.17 37.34
CA ASN A 361 3.16 -0.49 36.09
C ASN A 361 2.25 -1.04 34.98
N SER A 362 0.93 -1.00 35.14
CA SER A 362 -0.01 -1.52 34.15
C SER A 362 -1.37 -0.82 34.19
N ALA A 363 -2.08 -0.88 33.07
CA ALA A 363 -3.45 -0.42 32.92
C ALA A 363 -4.27 -1.50 32.20
N ALA A 364 -5.36 -1.94 32.82
CA ALA A 364 -6.32 -2.87 32.25
C ALA A 364 -7.49 -2.10 31.63
N LEU A 365 -7.88 -2.51 30.42
CA LEU A 365 -8.90 -1.87 29.59
C LEU A 365 -9.98 -2.88 29.22
N SER A 366 -11.21 -2.41 29.05
CA SER A 366 -12.31 -3.17 28.44
C SER A 366 -13.12 -2.29 27.49
N TRP A 367 -13.80 -2.92 26.53
CA TRP A 367 -14.73 -2.28 25.59
C TRP A 367 -15.85 -3.24 25.16
N SER A 368 -16.83 -2.74 24.40
CA SER A 368 -17.91 -3.56 23.83
C SER A 368 -17.49 -4.23 22.52
N THR A 369 -18.04 -5.40 22.22
CA THR A 369 -17.82 -6.06 20.93
C THR A 369 -18.34 -5.20 19.76
N VAL A 370 -17.60 -5.19 18.65
CA VAL A 370 -18.02 -4.58 17.40
C VAL A 370 -18.42 -5.67 16.41
N PRO A 371 -19.68 -5.71 15.92
CA PRO A 371 -20.08 -6.65 14.87
C PRO A 371 -19.17 -6.54 13.64
N GLY A 372 -18.69 -7.68 13.14
CA GLY A 372 -17.75 -7.73 12.01
C GLY A 372 -16.27 -7.57 12.38
N ALA A 373 -15.93 -7.30 13.65
CA ALA A 373 -14.56 -7.29 14.11
C ALA A 373 -14.00 -8.71 14.24
N ALA A 374 -12.87 -8.98 13.59
CA ALA A 374 -12.05 -10.17 13.80
C ALA A 374 -11.05 -9.99 14.95
N SER A 375 -10.62 -8.74 15.21
CA SER A 375 -9.72 -8.39 16.32
C SER A 375 -9.80 -6.90 16.66
N TYR A 376 -8.94 -6.44 17.57
CA TYR A 376 -8.81 -5.05 17.99
C TYR A 376 -7.35 -4.61 18.07
N ASN A 377 -7.11 -3.33 17.79
CA ASN A 377 -5.85 -2.64 18.03
C ASN A 377 -6.02 -1.65 19.19
N VAL A 378 -5.06 -1.64 20.11
CA VAL A 378 -5.01 -0.75 21.27
C VAL A 378 -3.88 0.25 21.08
N TYR A 379 -4.17 1.52 21.35
CA TYR A 379 -3.26 2.64 21.19
C TYR A 379 -3.04 3.32 22.53
N ARG A 380 -1.78 3.57 22.88
CA ARG A 380 -1.34 4.41 24.00
C ARG A 380 -0.71 5.67 23.43
N ASP A 381 -1.24 6.83 23.78
CA ASP A 381 -0.79 8.15 23.32
C ASP A 381 -0.64 8.23 21.80
N GLY A 382 -1.61 7.62 21.09
CA GLY A 382 -1.65 7.56 19.63
C GLY A 382 -0.84 6.43 18.99
N THR A 383 0.03 5.74 19.73
CA THR A 383 0.89 4.65 19.25
C THR A 383 0.30 3.29 19.57
N LYS A 384 0.29 2.36 18.61
CA LYS A 384 -0.22 1.00 18.82
C LYS A 384 0.68 0.22 19.80
N VAL A 385 0.10 -0.41 20.82
CA VAL A 385 0.85 -1.13 21.87
C VAL A 385 0.72 -2.65 21.81
N ASN A 386 -0.33 -3.18 21.18
CA ASN A 386 -0.46 -4.63 21.00
C ASN A 386 0.35 -5.11 19.78
N SER A 387 1.25 -6.06 19.96
CA SER A 387 2.01 -6.69 18.85
C SER A 387 1.19 -7.73 18.09
N SER A 388 0.33 -8.47 18.80
CA SER A 388 -0.58 -9.46 18.24
C SER A 388 -2.03 -8.95 18.19
N PRO A 389 -2.87 -9.46 17.27
CA PRO A 389 -4.30 -9.12 17.23
C PRO A 389 -4.99 -9.49 18.55
N VAL A 390 -5.70 -8.52 19.16
CA VAL A 390 -6.48 -8.78 20.38
C VAL A 390 -7.85 -9.29 19.95
N THR A 391 -8.18 -10.56 20.20
CA THR A 391 -9.49 -11.14 19.84
C THR A 391 -10.52 -11.01 20.96
N ALA A 392 -10.06 -10.77 22.19
CA ALA A 392 -10.92 -10.43 23.32
C ALA A 392 -11.34 -8.95 23.29
N THR A 393 -12.31 -8.60 24.14
CA THR A 393 -12.71 -7.20 24.38
C THR A 393 -12.05 -6.59 25.61
N THR A 394 -10.87 -7.12 25.97
CA THR A 394 -10.05 -6.67 27.08
C THR A 394 -8.58 -6.67 26.69
N TYR A 395 -7.80 -5.78 27.31
CA TYR A 395 -6.36 -5.72 27.13
C TYR A 395 -5.68 -5.11 28.34
N THR A 396 -4.55 -5.67 28.77
CA THR A 396 -3.72 -5.12 29.84
C THR A 396 -2.41 -4.63 29.25
N ASP A 397 -2.21 -3.32 29.26
CA ASP A 397 -0.94 -2.71 28.91
C ASP A 397 0.00 -2.74 30.12
N SER A 398 1.19 -3.32 29.95
CA SER A 398 2.17 -3.57 31.02
C SER A 398 3.48 -2.82 30.75
N GLY A 399 4.31 -2.67 31.78
CA GLY A 399 5.60 -1.99 31.65
C GLY A 399 5.49 -0.47 31.62
N LEU A 400 4.41 0.07 32.19
CA LEU A 400 4.18 1.50 32.33
C LEU A 400 5.05 2.10 33.42
N THR A 401 5.31 3.41 33.31
CA THR A 401 5.97 4.16 34.38
C THR A 401 4.95 4.50 35.47
N ALA A 402 5.37 4.39 36.72
CA ALA A 402 4.51 4.68 37.87
C ALA A 402 4.15 6.18 37.97
N GLY A 403 2.98 6.49 38.52
CA GLY A 403 2.49 7.86 38.69
C GLY A 403 2.31 8.63 37.38
N THR A 404 2.14 7.95 36.25
CA THR A 404 2.07 8.56 34.90
C THR A 404 0.68 8.36 34.31
N THR A 405 0.15 9.41 33.69
CA THR A 405 -1.13 9.36 32.96
C THR A 405 -0.88 9.04 31.49
N TYR A 406 -1.65 8.08 30.96
CA TYR A 406 -1.61 7.63 29.58
C TYR A 406 -3.01 7.72 28.95
N GLY A 407 -3.08 8.14 27.70
CA GLY A 407 -4.32 8.16 26.91
C GLY A 407 -4.49 6.89 26.08
N TYR A 408 -5.61 6.19 26.25
CA TYR A 408 -5.90 4.94 25.56
C TYR A 408 -7.06 5.06 24.58
N ALA A 409 -6.86 4.55 23.36
CA ALA A 409 -7.91 4.41 22.36
C ALA A 409 -7.89 3.00 21.74
N VAL A 410 -9.03 2.53 21.26
CA VAL A 410 -9.17 1.21 20.63
C VAL A 410 -9.81 1.34 19.24
N ALA A 411 -9.37 0.53 18.29
CA ALA A 411 -10.02 0.37 16.99
C ALA A 411 -10.36 -1.10 16.75
N ALA A 412 -11.56 -1.37 16.25
CA ALA A 412 -11.92 -2.68 15.72
C ALA A 412 -11.17 -2.95 14.41
N VAL A 413 -10.86 -4.22 14.15
CA VAL A 413 -10.14 -4.67 12.96
C VAL A 413 -10.95 -5.78 12.30
N ASP A 414 -11.22 -5.64 11.02
CA ASP A 414 -11.98 -6.63 10.26
C ASP A 414 -11.16 -7.89 9.92
N ALA A 415 -11.79 -8.88 9.28
CA ALA A 415 -11.13 -10.11 8.87
C ALA A 415 -10.03 -9.92 7.80
N SER A 416 -10.01 -8.77 7.10
CA SER A 416 -8.99 -8.41 6.13
C SER A 416 -7.73 -7.79 6.75
N GLY A 417 -7.78 -7.51 8.06
CA GLY A 417 -6.73 -6.83 8.81
C GLY A 417 -6.85 -5.29 8.81
N THR A 418 -7.95 -4.73 8.31
CA THR A 418 -8.15 -3.28 8.21
C THR A 418 -8.76 -2.73 9.50
N ALA A 419 -8.13 -1.71 10.09
CA ALA A 419 -8.63 -1.06 11.30
C ALA A 419 -9.70 0.00 10.97
N GLY A 420 -10.79 0.00 11.74
CA GLY A 420 -11.87 0.98 11.68
C GLY A 420 -11.58 2.26 12.47
N ALA A 421 -12.64 3.00 12.83
CA ALA A 421 -12.52 4.24 13.60
C ALA A 421 -11.98 3.95 15.02
N ARG A 422 -11.17 4.87 15.56
CA ARG A 422 -10.69 4.82 16.95
C ARG A 422 -11.75 5.40 17.88
N THR A 423 -11.83 4.87 19.10
CA THR A 423 -12.60 5.50 20.18
C THR A 423 -12.04 6.90 20.52
N THR A 424 -12.86 7.73 21.15
CA THR A 424 -12.33 8.86 21.94
C THR A 424 -11.41 8.29 23.03
N PRO A 425 -10.23 8.88 23.28
CA PRO A 425 -9.33 8.35 24.28
C PRO A 425 -9.90 8.40 25.71
N VAL A 426 -9.57 7.40 26.52
CA VAL A 426 -9.77 7.42 27.99
C VAL A 426 -8.42 7.47 28.68
N ASN A 427 -8.34 8.19 29.80
CA ASN A 427 -7.09 8.33 30.54
C ASN A 427 -6.99 7.27 31.64
N ALA A 428 -5.86 6.58 31.72
CA ALA A 428 -5.47 5.76 32.87
C ALA A 428 -4.27 6.41 33.55
N THR A 429 -4.30 6.52 34.88
CA THR A 429 -3.14 6.99 35.66
C THR A 429 -2.63 5.82 36.48
N THR A 430 -1.37 5.43 36.27
CA THR A 430 -0.75 4.38 37.08
C THR A 430 -0.60 4.84 38.52
N ALA A 431 -0.70 3.91 39.45
CA ALA A 431 -0.44 4.20 40.86
C ALA A 431 1.00 4.70 41.03
N ALA A 432 1.24 5.49 42.06
CA ALA A 432 2.60 5.81 42.47
C ALA A 432 3.36 4.51 42.77
N ALA A 433 4.66 4.47 42.47
CA ALA A 433 5.48 3.32 42.82
C ALA A 433 5.43 3.12 44.33
N ALA A 434 5.13 1.91 44.78
CA ALA A 434 5.10 1.59 46.20
C ALA A 434 6.50 1.80 46.80
N MET A 435 6.67 2.88 47.57
CA MET A 435 7.95 3.19 48.20
C MET A 435 8.20 2.26 49.39
N CYS A 436 9.41 1.68 49.42
CA CYS A 436 9.90 0.96 50.58
C CYS A 436 10.12 1.92 51.75
N VAL A 437 9.48 1.65 52.88
CA VAL A 437 9.65 2.40 54.12
C VAL A 437 10.49 1.56 55.07
N THR A 438 11.67 2.06 55.44
CA THR A 438 12.49 1.48 56.50
C THR A 438 12.23 2.20 57.82
N ALA A 439 11.80 1.48 58.84
CA ALA A 439 11.65 2.02 60.19
C ALA A 439 11.89 0.93 61.25
N SER A 440 11.90 1.32 62.52
CA SER A 440 11.86 0.33 63.60
C SER A 440 10.52 -0.42 63.57
N ASN A 441 10.54 -1.68 63.99
CA ASN A 441 9.35 -2.52 64.05
C ASN A 441 8.27 -1.90 64.95
N TYR A 442 8.68 -1.20 66.03
CA TYR A 442 7.77 -0.37 66.82
C TYR A 442 7.13 0.76 66.00
N ALA A 443 7.92 1.53 65.24
CA ALA A 443 7.42 2.63 64.41
C ALA A 443 6.51 2.18 63.26
N HIS A 444 6.73 0.97 62.71
CA HIS A 444 5.80 0.37 61.76
C HIS A 444 4.42 0.11 62.37
N THR A 445 4.36 -0.37 63.61
CA THR A 445 3.09 -0.57 64.32
C THR A 445 2.39 0.76 64.61
N GLN A 446 3.12 1.76 65.10
CA GLN A 446 2.55 3.08 65.41
C GLN A 446 1.99 3.79 64.17
N ALA A 447 2.60 3.56 63.01
CA ALA A 447 2.15 4.15 61.76
C ALA A 447 1.09 3.30 61.02
N GLY A 448 0.53 2.27 61.66
CA GLY A 448 -0.51 1.42 61.08
C GLY A 448 -0.04 0.49 59.95
N ARG A 449 1.27 0.31 59.77
CA ARG A 449 1.86 -0.56 58.73
C ARG A 449 2.05 -2.01 59.20
N ALA A 450 2.08 -2.23 60.51
CA ALA A 450 2.23 -3.54 61.15
C ALA A 450 1.33 -3.65 62.38
N HIS A 451 1.15 -4.86 62.91
CA HIS A 451 0.53 -5.13 64.20
C HIS A 451 1.49 -5.97 65.04
N GLN A 452 1.25 -6.01 66.36
CA GLN A 452 2.12 -6.72 67.30
C GLN A 452 1.37 -7.86 68.01
N THR A 453 2.03 -9.00 68.15
CA THR A 453 1.55 -10.11 68.97
C THR A 453 2.74 -10.93 69.48
N GLY A 454 2.69 -11.40 70.73
CA GLY A 454 3.72 -12.25 71.31
C GLY A 454 5.15 -11.65 71.31
N GLY A 455 5.29 -10.32 71.30
CA GLY A 455 6.60 -9.64 71.25
C GLY A 455 7.22 -9.49 69.85
N TYR A 456 6.50 -9.87 68.79
CA TYR A 456 6.92 -9.71 67.40
C TYR A 456 6.00 -8.74 66.66
N ALA A 457 6.55 -8.09 65.63
CA ALA A 457 5.79 -7.26 64.69
C ALA A 457 5.51 -8.04 63.40
N TYR A 458 4.32 -7.87 62.84
CA TYR A 458 3.88 -8.51 61.60
C TYR A 458 3.28 -7.46 60.67
N ALA A 459 3.66 -7.46 59.39
CA ALA A 459 3.12 -6.51 58.42
C ALA A 459 1.59 -6.66 58.27
N ASN A 460 0.86 -5.55 58.26
CA ASN A 460 -0.60 -5.56 58.13
C ASN A 460 -1.02 -6.10 56.75
N GLY A 461 -2.08 -6.90 56.71
CA GLY A 461 -2.55 -7.57 55.50
C GLY A 461 -1.80 -8.85 55.15
N SER A 462 -0.46 -8.83 55.05
CA SER A 462 0.32 -10.02 54.65
C SER A 462 0.72 -10.95 55.80
N ASN A 463 0.71 -10.46 57.04
CA ASN A 463 1.20 -11.18 58.24
C ASN A 463 2.67 -11.63 58.16
N GLN A 464 3.48 -11.01 57.30
CA GLN A 464 4.91 -11.31 57.24
C GLN A 464 5.60 -10.88 58.52
N ASN A 465 6.30 -11.81 59.18
CA ASN A 465 7.04 -11.55 60.42
C ASN A 465 8.20 -10.58 60.16
N LEU A 466 8.15 -9.41 60.82
CA LEU A 466 9.16 -8.34 60.73
C LEU A 466 10.26 -8.49 61.79
N GLY A 467 10.11 -9.44 62.72
CA GLY A 467 11.03 -9.66 63.84
C GLY A 467 10.53 -9.03 65.14
N LEU A 468 11.42 -8.86 66.10
CA LEU A 468 11.08 -8.37 67.44
C LEU A 468 10.42 -7.00 67.39
N TRP A 469 9.35 -6.81 68.17
CA TRP A 469 8.68 -5.52 68.32
C TRP A 469 9.49 -4.62 69.27
N THR A 470 10.46 -3.89 68.71
CA THR A 470 11.36 -3.01 69.45
C THR A 470 11.75 -1.79 68.60
N LEU A 471 12.31 -0.77 69.25
CA LEU A 471 12.92 0.39 68.60
C LEU A 471 14.23 0.04 67.88
N LEU A 472 14.89 -1.07 68.24
CA LEU A 472 16.21 -1.47 67.71
C LEU A 472 16.13 -2.37 66.46
N ALA A 473 15.09 -3.21 66.37
CA ALA A 473 14.87 -4.06 65.20
C ALA A 473 14.18 -3.23 64.12
N THR A 474 14.75 -3.24 62.92
CA THR A 474 14.24 -2.50 61.77
C THR A 474 13.82 -3.45 60.67
N SER A 475 12.81 -3.07 59.90
CA SER A 475 12.37 -3.75 58.70
C SER A 475 12.12 -2.75 57.61
N THR A 476 12.13 -3.23 56.37
CA THR A 476 11.75 -2.44 55.20
C THR A 476 10.48 -3.06 54.62
N ILE A 477 9.40 -2.30 54.57
CA ILE A 477 8.11 -2.77 54.03
C ILE A 477 7.51 -1.73 53.09
N LYS A 478 6.72 -2.18 52.12
CA LYS A 478 5.95 -1.35 51.18
C LYS A 478 4.48 -1.74 51.18
N GLU A 479 3.62 -0.79 50.87
CA GLU A 479 2.18 -1.01 50.70
C GLU A 479 1.90 -1.36 49.24
N THR A 480 1.38 -2.56 48.97
CA THR A 480 1.08 -3.02 47.60
C THR A 480 -0.39 -2.82 47.21
N SER A 481 -1.25 -2.64 48.19
CA SER A 481 -2.65 -2.20 48.06
C SER A 481 -3.09 -1.62 49.42
N PRO A 482 -4.18 -0.83 49.50
CA PRO A 482 -4.57 -0.17 50.75
C PRO A 482 -4.67 -1.16 51.94
N GLY A 483 -3.83 -0.96 52.95
CA GLY A 483 -3.74 -1.79 54.15
C GLY A 483 -2.96 -3.10 54.00
N TYR A 484 -2.43 -3.41 52.82
CA TYR A 484 -1.65 -4.62 52.53
C TYR A 484 -0.17 -4.31 52.38
N TRP A 485 0.59 -4.59 53.44
CA TRP A 485 2.01 -4.33 53.57
C TRP A 485 2.82 -5.61 53.43
N VAL A 486 3.91 -5.56 52.67
CA VAL A 486 4.85 -6.67 52.49
C VAL A 486 6.29 -6.17 52.66
N LYS A 487 7.20 -7.07 53.00
CA LYS A 487 8.64 -6.80 52.97
C LYS A 487 9.09 -6.39 51.58
N CYS A 488 9.94 -5.37 51.56
CA CYS A 488 10.97 -5.27 50.55
C CYS A 488 12.13 -6.19 50.98
#